data_AF-A0A2A6J2V6-F1
#
_entry.id   AF-A0A2A6J2V6-F1
#
_cell.length_a   1.000
_cell.length_b   1.000
_cell.length_c   1.000
_cell.angle_alpha   90.00
_cell.angle_beta   90.00
_cell.angle_gamma   90.00
#
_symmetry.space_group_name_H-M   'P 1'
#
loop_
_entity.id
_entity.type
_entity.pdbx_description
1 polymer ?
#
loop_
_entity_poly.entity_id
_entity_poly.type
_entity_poly.pdbx_seq_one_letter_code
_entity_poly.pdbx_strand_id
1 'polypeptide(L)' 'MKHRNSSPRLTPILASKIKGLWAHSPLNQAQIAARLGELNQGRVSEVITGQKFPDVPPADLPAIRHYM' A
#
# COMPACT_ATOMS: atom_id res chain seq x y z
N MET A 1 19.36 -21.90 8.11
CA MET A 1 19.20 -20.43 8.12
C MET A 1 18.20 -20.03 7.07
N LYS A 2 17.02 -19.51 7.46
CA LYS A 2 15.96 -19.11 6.52
C LYS A 2 16.37 -17.77 5.89
N HIS A 3 17.22 -17.80 4.85
CA HIS A 3 17.39 -16.61 4.02
C HIS A 3 16.07 -16.34 3.33
N ARG A 4 15.48 -15.15 3.55
CA ARG A 4 15.23 -14.14 2.50
C ARG A 4 14.32 -13.01 3.00
N ASN A 5 14.95 -11.87 3.23
CA ASN A 5 14.37 -10.53 3.20
C ASN A 5 13.77 -10.18 1.82
N SER A 6 12.89 -11.01 1.27
CA SER A 6 12.21 -10.69 0.02
C SER A 6 10.83 -10.15 0.32
N SER A 7 10.76 -8.95 0.94
CA SER A 7 9.52 -8.19 0.89
C SER A 7 9.07 -8.11 -0.57
N PRO A 8 7.79 -8.37 -0.89
CA PRO A 8 7.31 -8.38 -2.26
C PRO A 8 7.73 -7.12 -3.00
N ARG A 9 8.06 -7.24 -4.28
CA ARG A 9 8.38 -6.07 -5.08
C ARG A 9 7.19 -5.11 -5.06
N LEU A 10 7.49 -3.82 -4.89
CA LEU A 10 6.48 -2.78 -5.00
C LEU A 10 6.16 -2.69 -6.49
N THR A 11 4.92 -2.97 -6.86
CA THR A 11 4.42 -2.89 -8.24
C THR A 11 3.45 -1.72 -8.36
N PRO A 12 3.17 -1.20 -9.58
CA PRO A 12 2.13 -0.21 -9.78
C PRO A 12 0.77 -0.63 -9.20
N ILE A 13 0.42 -1.92 -9.32
CA ILE A 13 -0.85 -2.47 -8.79
C ILE A 13 -0.85 -2.43 -7.25
N LEU A 14 0.29 -2.71 -6.61
CA LEU A 14 0.38 -2.61 -5.16
C LEU A 14 0.34 -1.15 -4.70
N ALA A 15 0.98 -0.24 -5.43
CA ALA A 15 0.94 1.19 -5.18
C ALA A 15 -0.47 1.77 -5.32
N SER A 16 -1.24 1.37 -6.35
CA SER A 16 -2.63 1.82 -6.51
C SER A 16 -3.51 1.35 -5.35
N LYS A 17 -3.34 0.11 -4.89
CA LYS A 17 -4.03 -0.42 -3.69
C LYS A 17 -3.66 0.36 -2.42
N ILE A 18 -2.38 0.67 -2.22
CA ILE A 18 -1.91 1.50 -1.10
C ILE A 18 -2.59 2.88 -1.13
N LYS A 19 -2.56 3.56 -2.27
CA LYS A 19 -3.19 4.88 -2.45
C LYS A 19 -4.70 4.83 -2.24
N GLY A 20 -5.37 3.79 -2.74
CA GLY A 20 -6.81 3.58 -2.54
C GLY A 20 -7.17 3.39 -1.06
N LEU A 21 -6.44 2.55 -0.33
CA LEU A 21 -6.65 2.37 1.11
C LEU A 21 -6.40 3.67 1.88
N TRP A 22 -5.35 4.42 1.54
CA TRP A 22 -5.07 5.71 2.18
C TRP A 22 -6.15 6.77 1.92
N ALA A 23 -6.71 6.80 0.71
CA ALA A 23 -7.71 7.80 0.33
C ALA A 23 -9.12 7.49 0.85
N HIS A 24 -9.45 6.21 1.06
CA HIS A 24 -10.84 5.77 1.24
C HIS A 24 -11.09 4.93 2.49
N SER A 25 -10.10 4.84 3.39
CA SER A 25 -10.25 4.14 4.67
C SER A 25 -9.62 4.95 5.81
N PRO A 26 -9.99 4.71 7.08
CA PRO A 26 -9.36 5.34 8.23
C PRO A 26 -8.02 4.67 8.59
N LEU A 27 -7.50 3.76 7.75
CA LEU A 27 -6.30 3.01 8.06
C LEU A 27 -5.05 3.90 7.97
N ASN A 28 -4.22 3.83 9.01
CA ASN A 28 -2.90 4.44 8.97
C ASN A 28 -1.90 3.57 8.16
N GLN A 29 -0.71 4.11 7.90
CA GLN A 29 0.28 3.43 7.06
C GLN A 29 0.74 2.06 7.60
N ALA A 30 0.79 1.88 8.93
CA ALA A 30 1.14 0.59 9.54
C ALA A 30 0.01 -0.44 9.38
N GLN A 31 -1.24 -0.01 9.53
CA GLN A 31 -2.41 -0.85 9.28
C GLN A 31 -2.53 -1.24 7.81
N ILE A 32 -2.26 -0.32 6.88
CA ILE A 32 -2.21 -0.59 5.43
C ILE A 32 -1.12 -1.64 5.13
N ALA A 33 0.07 -1.46 5.69
CA ALA A 33 1.18 -2.40 5.58
C ALA A 33 0.79 -3.82 6.03
N ALA A 34 0.20 -3.93 7.23
CA ALA A 34 -0.28 -5.21 7.76
C ALA A 34 -1.39 -5.82 6.89
N ARG A 35 -2.33 -5.01 6.42
CA ARG A 35 -3.48 -5.43 5.60
C ARG A 35 -3.08 -6.02 4.25
N LEU A 36 -2.00 -5.52 3.65
CA LEU A 36 -1.45 -5.97 2.38
C LEU A 36 -0.43 -7.12 2.53
N GLY A 37 -0.15 -7.53 3.77
CA GLY A 37 0.38 -8.85 4.09
C GLY A 37 1.90 -8.98 4.16
N GLU A 38 2.70 -8.09 3.58
CA GLU A 38 4.17 -8.25 3.54
C GLU A 38 4.95 -6.94 3.26
N LEU A 39 4.34 -5.77 3.47
CA LEU A 39 4.99 -4.48 3.25
C LEU A 39 5.40 -3.85 4.59
N ASN A 40 6.61 -3.28 4.66
CA ASN A 40 6.96 -2.42 5.81
C ASN A 40 6.31 -1.04 5.65
N GLN A 41 5.95 -0.41 6.77
CA GLN A 41 5.32 0.92 6.78
C GLN A 41 6.12 1.98 5.99
N GLY A 42 7.46 1.93 6.03
CA GLY A 42 8.29 2.85 5.24
C GLY A 42 8.01 2.81 3.74
N ARG A 43 7.68 1.63 3.17
CA ARG A 43 7.35 1.50 1.74
C ARG A 43 5.95 2.00 1.42
N VAL A 44 5.04 1.97 2.39
CA VAL A 44 3.75 2.66 2.27
C VAL A 44 3.99 4.15 2.20
N SER A 45 4.84 4.69 3.08
CA SER A 45 5.22 6.10 3.09
C SER A 45 5.82 6.56 1.75
N GLU A 46 6.74 5.78 1.15
CA GLU A 46 7.32 6.08 -0.18
C GLU A 46 6.24 6.26 -1.26
N VAL A 47 5.15 5.47 -1.22
CA VAL A 47 4.04 5.58 -2.19
C VAL A 47 3.14 6.77 -1.87
N ILE A 48 2.78 6.97 -0.59
CA ILE A 48 1.87 8.04 -0.16
C ILE A 48 2.50 9.42 -0.32
N THR A 49 3.80 9.54 -0.08
CA THR A 49 4.56 10.79 -0.30
C THR A 49 4.92 11.03 -1.76
N GLY A 50 4.60 10.10 -2.67
CA GLY A 50 4.88 10.23 -4.10
C GLY A 50 6.33 9.94 -4.51
N GLN A 51 7.21 9.53 -3.59
CA GLN A 51 8.59 9.13 -3.92
C GLN A 51 8.64 7.92 -4.86
N LYS A 52 7.66 7.02 -4.78
CA LYS A 52 7.49 5.90 -5.71
C LYS A 52 6.10 5.90 -6.31
N PHE A 53 6.05 5.63 -7.61
CA PHE A 53 4.80 5.56 -8.39
C PHE A 53 3.97 6.85 -8.30
N PRO A 54 4.54 8.06 -8.53
CA PRO A 54 3.80 9.31 -8.43
C PRO A 54 2.57 9.33 -9.35
N ASP A 55 2.72 8.83 -10.59
CA ASP A 55 1.69 8.88 -11.63
C ASP A 55 0.63 7.77 -11.52
N VAL A 56 0.80 6.83 -10.58
CA VAL A 56 -0.17 5.73 -10.41
C VAL A 56 -1.38 6.24 -9.62
N PRO A 57 -2.62 6.17 -10.15
CA PRO A 57 -3.80 6.61 -9.44
C PRO A 57 -4.20 5.65 -8.30
N PRO A 58 -4.97 6.11 -7.30
CA PRO A 58 -5.57 5.24 -6.29
C PRO A 58 -6.51 4.21 -6.92
N ALA A 59 -6.49 2.98 -6.40
CA ALA A 59 -7.45 1.95 -6.79
C ALA A 59 -8.83 2.26 -6.18
N ASP A 60 -9.85 2.22 -7.02
CA ASP A 60 -11.25 2.41 -6.63
C ASP A 60 -12.01 1.08 -6.66
N LEU A 61 -11.67 0.18 -5.72
CA LEU A 61 -12.27 -1.14 -5.61
C LEU A 61 -13.39 -1.16 -4.55
N PRO A 62 -14.51 -1.90 -4.76
CA PRO A 62 -15.57 -2.02 -3.75
C PRO A 62 -15.07 -2.48 -2.37
N ALA A 63 -14.08 -3.38 -2.33
CA ALA A 63 -13.46 -3.86 -1.09
C ALA A 63 -12.70 -2.77 -0.31
N ILE A 64 -12.32 -1.66 -0.97
CA ILE A 64 -11.68 -0.49 -0.36
C ILE A 64 -12.76 0.49 0.17
N ARG A 65 -13.92 0.58 -0.49
CA ARG A 65 -15.03 1.47 -0.09
C ARG A 65 -15.79 1.00 1.15
N HIS A 66 -15.66 -0.27 1.53
CA HIS A 66 -16.30 -0.83 2.73
C HIS A 66 -15.80 -0.25 4.08
N TYR A 67 -14.88 0.71 4.04
CA TYR A 67 -14.35 1.42 5.20
C TYR A 67 -14.92 2.84 5.38
N MET A 68 -15.95 3.20 4.62
CA MET A 68 -16.75 4.41 4.81
C MET A 68 -17.83 4.21 5.87
#